data_AF-A0A9X6NBA7-F1
#
_entry.id   AF-A0A9X6NBA7-F1
#
_cell.length_a   1.000
_cell.length_b   1.000
_cell.length_c   1.000
_cell.angle_alpha   90.00
_cell.angle_beta   90.00
_cell.angle_gamma   90.00
#
_symmetry.space_group_name_H-M   'P 1'
#
loop_
_entity.id
_entity.type
_entity.pdbx_description
1 polymer ?
#
loop_
_entity_poly.entity_id
_entity_poly.type
_entity_poly.pdbx_seq_one_letter_code
_entity_poly.pdbx_strand_id
1 'polypeptide(L)'
;MKTGCSSRGNWRPLPSQKPWLLMAIAFATVLLLPLLFKFHIQTASAKFHRMLVLCDGEIQRPKVSPTTAPPPRLDRPVTVVTAYYNIPSKHSNAEYLKWIGNFLPRIPCYMYLFTDEKSAEQLIKLRAPFLNRTIFVVRPFAQLKEVKRLEMWKEQHKIDHERHYQSPEVYAWCGTRKCTSFGRLRENAFDSDYFLWTDIGSFRDADRVKHLTTFPTPASPRPSRDEEDLFPPDGKVHRE
;
A
#
# COMPACT_ATOMS: atom_id res chain seq x y z
N MET A 1 13.07 -71.10 59.15
CA MET A 1 12.57 -70.07 60.10
C MET A 1 12.08 -68.85 59.33
N LYS A 2 10.79 -68.51 59.57
CA LYS A 2 10.15 -67.17 59.58
C LYS A 2 9.84 -66.48 58.23
N THR A 3 8.58 -66.58 57.76
CA THR A 3 7.45 -65.60 57.91
C THR A 3 7.69 -64.32 57.10
N GLY A 4 6.97 -63.97 56.03
CA GLY A 4 5.51 -63.98 55.88
C GLY A 4 4.95 -62.60 56.28
N CYS A 5 4.74 -61.70 55.31
CA CYS A 5 4.01 -60.44 55.52
C CYS A 5 3.25 -60.05 54.25
N SER A 6 1.92 -60.21 54.30
CA SER A 6 0.97 -59.91 53.23
C SER A 6 0.13 -58.71 53.67
N SER A 7 0.41 -57.53 53.12
CA SER A 7 -0.42 -56.32 53.30
C SER A 7 -1.61 -56.35 52.32
N ARG A 8 -2.79 -56.68 52.82
CA ARG A 8 -4.05 -56.52 52.05
C ARG A 8 -4.43 -55.04 52.05
N GLY A 9 -4.19 -54.37 50.93
CA GLY A 9 -4.65 -53.01 50.67
C GLY A 9 -6.18 -52.96 50.59
N ASN A 10 -6.76 -52.00 51.32
CA ASN A 10 -8.19 -51.79 51.43
C ASN A 10 -8.68 -50.96 50.22
N TRP A 11 -9.18 -51.62 49.17
CA TRP A 11 -9.71 -50.96 47.98
C TRP A 11 -11.12 -50.42 48.27
N ARG A 12 -11.26 -49.10 48.35
CA ARG A 12 -12.58 -48.46 48.33
C ARG A 12 -13.09 -48.42 46.88
N PRO A 13 -14.33 -48.86 46.61
CA PRO A 13 -14.91 -48.73 45.27
C PRO A 13 -15.07 -47.25 44.93
N LEU A 14 -14.63 -46.87 43.72
CA LEU A 14 -14.81 -45.53 43.18
C LEU A 14 -16.31 -45.25 43.02
N PRO A 15 -16.76 -44.02 43.36
CA PRO A 15 -18.16 -43.65 43.19
C PRO A 15 -18.56 -43.76 41.72
N SER A 16 -19.65 -44.49 41.48
CA SER A 16 -20.31 -44.64 40.17
C SER A 16 -20.45 -43.28 39.49
N GLN A 17 -19.59 -43.01 38.51
CA GLN A 17 -19.72 -41.81 37.69
C GLN A 17 -21.03 -41.88 36.91
N LYS A 18 -21.84 -40.84 37.06
CA LYS A 18 -23.17 -40.75 36.45
C LYS A 18 -23.00 -40.51 34.94
N PRO A 19 -23.31 -41.48 34.06
CA PRO A 19 -23.04 -41.37 32.62
C PRO A 19 -23.84 -40.22 31.95
N TRP A 20 -24.95 -39.80 32.55
CA TRP A 20 -25.73 -38.67 32.05
C TRP A 20 -25.01 -37.32 32.16
N LEU A 21 -24.05 -37.16 33.09
CA LEU A 21 -23.30 -35.91 33.24
C LEU A 21 -22.33 -35.69 32.08
N LEU A 22 -21.67 -36.76 31.62
CA LEU A 22 -20.76 -36.70 30.46
C LEU A 22 -21.54 -36.41 29.17
N MET A 23 -22.73 -36.99 29.01
CA MET A 23 -23.62 -36.71 27.88
C MET A 23 -24.11 -35.26 27.88
N ALA A 24 -24.46 -34.70 29.05
CA ALA A 24 -24.86 -33.30 29.17
C ALA A 24 -23.73 -32.32 28.78
N ILE A 25 -22.48 -32.61 29.18
CA ILE A 25 -21.31 -31.79 28.81
C ILE A 25 -21.04 -31.86 27.30
N ALA A 26 -21.11 -33.05 26.71
CA ALA A 26 -20.93 -33.24 25.27
C ALA A 26 -22.01 -32.49 24.45
N PHE A 27 -23.26 -32.51 24.91
CA PHE A 27 -24.35 -31.81 24.23
C PHE A 27 -24.22 -30.28 24.35
N ALA A 28 -23.86 -29.78 25.54
CA ALA A 28 -23.65 -28.35 25.77
C ALA A 28 -22.47 -27.80 24.94
N THR A 29 -21.39 -28.56 24.81
CA THR A 29 -20.21 -28.16 24.00
C THR A 29 -20.53 -28.07 22.51
N VAL A 30 -21.31 -29.01 21.96
CA VAL A 30 -21.75 -28.99 20.55
C VAL A 30 -22.71 -27.82 20.28
N LEU A 31 -23.59 -27.48 21.22
CA LEU A 31 -24.52 -26.34 21.07
C LEU A 31 -23.84 -24.97 21.23
N LEU A 32 -22.81 -24.86 22.08
CA LEU A 32 -22.11 -23.60 22.32
C LEU A 32 -21.01 -23.28 21.29
N LEU A 33 -20.42 -24.30 20.65
CA LEU A 33 -19.36 -24.11 19.65
C LEU A 33 -19.75 -23.15 18.49
N PRO A 34 -20.94 -23.27 17.87
CA PRO A 34 -21.36 -22.40 16.78
C PRO A 34 -21.58 -20.95 17.23
N LEU A 35 -22.03 -20.74 18.47
CA LEU A 35 -22.23 -19.41 19.05
C LEU A 35 -20.90 -18.72 19.32
N LEU A 36 -19.93 -19.45 19.89
CA LEU A 36 -18.58 -18.96 20.08
C LEU A 36 -17.88 -18.67 18.74
N PHE A 37 -18.11 -19.50 17.72
CA PHE A 37 -17.56 -19.29 16.37
C PHE A 37 -18.15 -18.04 15.68
N LYS A 38 -19.48 -17.83 15.76
CA LYS A 38 -20.13 -16.61 15.25
C LYS A 38 -19.64 -15.35 15.97
N PHE A 39 -19.46 -15.40 17.29
CA PHE A 39 -18.94 -14.27 18.06
C PHE A 39 -17.48 -13.95 17.71
N HIS A 40 -16.66 -14.96 17.44
CA HIS A 40 -15.27 -14.75 16.99
C HIS A 40 -15.18 -14.13 15.59
N ILE A 41 -16.05 -14.55 14.66
CA ILE A 41 -16.10 -13.96 13.31
C ILE A 41 -16.58 -12.50 13.35
N GLN A 42 -17.62 -12.18 14.13
CA GLN A 42 -18.12 -10.80 14.23
C GLN A 42 -17.11 -9.86 14.90
N THR A 43 -16.41 -10.32 15.93
CA THR A 43 -15.36 -9.50 16.59
C THR A 43 -14.12 -9.32 15.72
N ALA A 44 -13.74 -10.31 14.91
CA ALA A 44 -12.66 -10.17 13.92
C ALA A 44 -13.02 -9.16 12.83
N SER A 45 -14.25 -9.21 12.30
CA SER A 45 -14.72 -8.27 11.26
C SER A 45 -14.85 -6.82 11.78
N ALA A 46 -15.35 -6.64 13.01
CA ALA A 46 -15.49 -5.32 13.62
C ALA A 46 -14.13 -4.68 13.96
N LYS A 47 -13.15 -5.48 14.39
CA LYS A 47 -11.76 -5.03 14.55
C LYS A 47 -11.13 -4.66 13.21
N PHE A 48 -11.46 -5.37 12.13
CA PHE A 48 -10.94 -5.08 10.79
C PHE A 48 -11.44 -3.72 10.25
N HIS A 49 -12.73 -3.42 10.40
CA HIS A 49 -13.27 -2.09 10.02
C HIS A 49 -12.75 -0.95 10.90
N ARG A 50 -12.60 -1.16 12.21
CA ARG A 50 -12.06 -0.12 13.11
C ARG A 50 -10.55 0.12 12.91
N MET A 51 -9.82 -0.83 12.33
CA MET A 51 -8.36 -0.72 12.16
C MET A 51 -7.94 -0.07 10.84
N LEU A 52 -8.76 -0.10 9.80
CA LEU A 52 -8.57 0.76 8.61
C LEU A 52 -8.63 2.26 8.97
N VAL A 53 -9.42 2.60 10.00
CA VAL A 53 -9.57 3.97 10.53
C VAL A 53 -8.34 4.44 11.32
N LEU A 54 -7.47 3.54 11.81
CA LEU A 54 -6.31 3.93 12.65
C LEU A 54 -5.02 4.23 11.86
N CYS A 55 -5.03 4.02 10.54
CA CYS A 55 -3.99 4.59 9.66
C CYS A 55 -4.20 6.11 9.46
N ASP A 56 -5.43 6.59 9.68
CA ASP A 56 -5.74 7.97 9.99
C ASP A 56 -5.46 8.18 11.49
N GLY A 57 -4.19 8.30 11.88
CA GLY A 57 -3.94 9.10 13.08
C GLY A 57 -4.56 10.44 12.76
N GLU A 58 -5.70 10.76 13.38
CA GLU A 58 -6.60 11.86 12.99
C GLU A 58 -5.76 13.03 12.51
N ILE A 59 -5.59 13.11 11.18
CA ILE A 59 -5.31 14.38 10.58
C ILE A 59 -6.62 15.06 10.89
N GLN A 60 -6.65 15.85 11.97
CA GLN A 60 -7.61 16.91 12.11
C GLN A 60 -7.43 17.71 10.84
N ARG A 61 -8.15 17.31 9.78
CA ARG A 61 -8.34 18.16 8.63
C ARG A 61 -8.96 19.37 9.30
N PRO A 62 -8.32 20.54 9.28
CA PRO A 62 -8.99 21.73 9.76
C PRO A 62 -10.38 21.70 9.13
N LYS A 63 -11.42 22.03 9.90
CA LYS A 63 -12.74 22.33 9.32
C LYS A 63 -12.54 23.53 8.42
N VAL A 64 -12.01 23.29 7.23
CA VAL A 64 -11.98 24.25 6.15
C VAL A 64 -13.44 24.34 5.78
N SER A 65 -14.08 25.43 6.22
CA SER A 65 -15.31 25.91 5.60
C SER A 65 -15.16 25.78 4.08
N PRO A 66 -16.23 25.60 3.29
CA PRO A 66 -16.17 25.65 1.84
C PRO A 66 -15.83 27.09 1.40
N THR A 67 -14.60 27.49 1.69
CA THR A 67 -13.94 28.69 1.25
C THR A 67 -13.44 28.32 -0.13
N THR A 68 -13.99 29.01 -1.12
CA THR A 68 -13.60 28.98 -2.53
C THR A 68 -12.08 28.90 -2.62
N ALA A 69 -11.55 27.68 -2.79
CA ALA A 69 -10.12 27.52 -2.95
C ALA A 69 -9.72 28.37 -4.17
N PRO A 70 -8.64 29.17 -4.07
CA PRO A 70 -8.20 29.94 -5.23
C PRO A 70 -8.00 28.98 -6.41
N PRO A 71 -8.31 29.43 -7.64
CA PRO A 71 -8.17 28.59 -8.82
C PRO A 71 -6.76 28.01 -8.89
N PRO A 72 -6.62 26.77 -9.40
CA PRO A 72 -5.32 26.12 -9.42
C PRO A 72 -4.34 26.92 -10.27
N ARG A 73 -3.19 27.17 -9.68
CA ARG A 73 -2.08 27.87 -10.30
C ARG A 73 -1.39 26.96 -11.32
N LEU A 74 -1.73 27.16 -12.60
CA LEU A 74 -1.17 26.36 -13.71
C LEU A 74 0.33 26.65 -13.96
N ASP A 75 0.88 27.69 -13.35
CA ASP A 75 2.30 28.05 -13.40
C ASP A 75 3.18 27.15 -12.52
N ARG A 76 2.60 26.48 -11.52
CA ARG A 76 3.37 25.67 -10.57
C ARG A 76 3.61 24.26 -11.08
N PRO A 77 4.80 23.69 -10.80
CA PRO A 77 5.09 22.33 -11.21
C PRO A 77 4.21 21.33 -10.45
N VAL A 78 3.93 20.20 -11.11
CA VAL A 78 3.42 19.00 -10.45
C VAL A 78 4.62 18.16 -10.03
N THR A 79 4.68 17.79 -8.75
CA THR A 79 5.75 16.95 -8.23
C THR A 79 5.35 15.48 -8.29
N VAL A 80 6.17 14.66 -8.93
CA VAL A 80 5.98 13.21 -8.97
C VAL A 80 6.50 12.60 -7.67
N VAL A 81 5.69 11.71 -7.08
CA VAL A 81 6.10 10.91 -5.95
C VAL A 81 6.21 9.47 -6.42
N THR A 82 7.39 8.89 -6.28
CA THR A 82 7.64 7.50 -6.66
C THR A 82 8.52 6.83 -5.63
N ALA A 83 8.67 5.53 -5.76
CA ALA A 83 9.53 4.77 -4.88
C ALA A 83 9.99 3.46 -5.50
N TYR A 84 11.09 2.97 -4.97
CA TYR A 84 11.64 1.68 -5.33
C TYR A 84 12.33 1.03 -4.14
N TYR A 85 11.93 -0.20 -3.86
CA TYR A 85 12.59 -1.10 -2.93
C TYR A 85 12.76 -2.44 -3.65
N ASN A 86 13.96 -3.01 -3.61
CA ASN A 86 14.22 -4.30 -4.21
C ASN A 86 13.65 -5.42 -3.32
N ILE A 87 12.35 -5.68 -3.46
CA ILE A 87 11.61 -6.74 -2.77
C ILE A 87 11.05 -7.75 -3.79
N PRO A 88 10.87 -9.03 -3.43
CA PRO A 88 10.23 -10.00 -4.30
C PRO A 88 8.83 -9.54 -4.71
N SER A 89 8.50 -9.62 -5.99
CA SER A 89 7.20 -9.19 -6.51
C SER A 89 6.86 -9.93 -7.82
N LYS A 90 5.77 -9.53 -8.48
CA LYS A 90 5.29 -10.16 -9.72
C LYS A 90 6.31 -10.14 -10.85
N HIS A 91 7.16 -9.12 -10.88
CA HIS A 91 8.20 -8.98 -11.87
C HIS A 91 9.57 -9.05 -11.21
N SER A 92 10.54 -9.57 -11.96
CA SER A 92 11.91 -9.67 -11.51
C SER A 92 12.52 -8.28 -11.31
N ASN A 93 13.54 -8.20 -10.45
CA ASN A 93 14.30 -6.97 -10.27
C ASN A 93 14.86 -6.45 -11.61
N ALA A 94 15.40 -7.35 -12.45
CA ALA A 94 15.95 -6.98 -13.76
C ALA A 94 14.91 -6.30 -14.67
N GLU A 95 13.65 -6.76 -14.67
CA GLU A 95 12.56 -6.11 -15.41
C GLU A 95 12.26 -4.71 -14.86
N TYR A 96 12.18 -4.56 -13.53
CA TYR A 96 11.98 -3.24 -12.93
C TYR A 96 13.13 -2.29 -13.27
N LEU A 97 14.39 -2.73 -13.19
CA LEU A 97 15.54 -1.90 -13.55
C LEU A 97 15.50 -1.46 -15.01
N LYS A 98 15.02 -2.32 -15.92
CA LYS A 98 14.77 -1.95 -17.32
C LYS A 98 13.73 -0.83 -17.42
N TRP A 99 12.60 -0.93 -16.72
CA TRP A 99 11.56 0.10 -16.74
C TRP A 99 11.99 1.40 -16.06
N ILE A 100 12.73 1.31 -14.96
CA ILE A 100 13.35 2.46 -14.29
C ILE A 100 14.35 3.14 -15.23
N GLY A 101 15.10 2.36 -16.01
CA GLY A 101 16.01 2.86 -17.05
C GLY A 101 15.30 3.56 -18.22
N ASN A 102 14.01 3.28 -18.45
CA ASN A 102 13.20 4.08 -19.37
C ASN A 102 12.77 5.40 -18.69
N PHE A 103 12.38 5.35 -17.41
CA PHE A 103 11.79 6.48 -16.70
C PHE A 103 12.80 7.54 -16.27
N LEU A 104 13.71 7.18 -15.36
CA LEU A 104 14.55 8.13 -14.62
C LEU A 104 15.51 8.96 -15.49
N PRO A 105 16.16 8.43 -16.54
CA PRO A 105 17.07 9.24 -17.34
C PRO A 105 16.37 10.12 -18.38
N ARG A 106 15.06 9.95 -18.62
CA ARG A 106 14.37 10.59 -19.76
C ARG A 106 13.30 11.60 -19.37
N ILE A 107 12.63 11.42 -18.23
CA ILE A 107 11.44 12.24 -17.88
C ILE A 107 11.84 13.41 -16.96
N PRO A 108 11.82 14.68 -17.43
CA PRO A 108 12.42 15.82 -16.74
C PRO A 108 11.54 16.45 -15.63
N CYS A 109 10.79 15.63 -14.87
CA CYS A 109 9.87 16.09 -13.84
C CYS A 109 10.54 16.39 -12.49
N TYR A 110 9.89 17.22 -11.67
CA TYR A 110 10.19 17.33 -10.24
C TYR A 110 9.76 16.05 -9.53
N MET A 111 10.60 15.52 -8.64
CA MET A 111 10.41 14.18 -8.11
C MET A 111 10.85 14.05 -6.65
N TYR A 112 10.02 13.42 -5.82
CA TYR A 112 10.46 12.73 -4.62
C TYR A 112 10.58 11.24 -4.91
N LEU A 113 11.76 10.66 -4.67
CA LEU A 113 12.02 9.24 -4.86
C LEU A 113 12.36 8.60 -3.52
N PHE A 114 11.48 7.73 -3.03
CA PHE A 114 11.69 6.96 -1.80
C PHE A 114 12.40 5.63 -2.10
N THR A 115 13.47 5.32 -1.38
CA THR A 115 14.24 4.08 -1.63
C THR A 115 15.09 3.67 -0.44
N ASP A 116 15.75 2.52 -0.52
CA ASP A 116 16.76 2.09 0.46
C ASP A 116 18.18 2.47 0.04
N GLU A 117 19.12 2.38 0.97
CA GLU A 117 20.52 2.75 0.76
C GLU A 117 21.18 1.93 -0.35
N LYS A 118 20.83 0.64 -0.45
CA LYS A 118 21.39 -0.28 -1.45
C LYS A 118 20.99 0.10 -2.88
N SER A 119 19.75 0.54 -3.07
CA SER A 119 19.22 0.90 -4.39
C SER A 119 19.51 2.36 -4.75
N ALA A 120 19.69 3.23 -3.75
CA ALA A 120 19.88 4.67 -3.94
C ALA A 120 21.01 4.99 -4.93
N GLU A 121 22.18 4.35 -4.80
CA GLU A 121 23.33 4.62 -5.66
C GLU A 121 22.99 4.43 -7.15
N GLN A 122 22.35 3.31 -7.50
CA GLN A 122 21.97 3.02 -8.87
C GLN A 122 20.92 4.00 -9.39
N LEU A 123 19.92 4.34 -8.56
CA LEU A 123 18.86 5.27 -8.95
C LEU A 123 19.38 6.70 -9.12
N ILE A 124 20.34 7.13 -8.29
CA ILE A 124 21.04 8.41 -8.43
C ILE A 124 21.79 8.45 -9.77
N LYS A 125 22.52 7.38 -10.11
CA LYS A 125 23.21 7.28 -11.41
C LYS A 125 22.24 7.37 -12.59
N LEU A 126 21.12 6.64 -12.55
CA LEU A 126 20.09 6.69 -13.59
C LEU A 126 19.40 8.07 -13.68
N ARG A 127 19.33 8.79 -12.56
CA ARG A 127 18.72 10.12 -12.48
C ARG A 127 19.71 11.27 -12.65
N ALA A 128 20.98 10.99 -12.97
CA ALA A 128 22.04 11.98 -13.10
C ALA A 128 21.65 13.25 -13.91
N PRO A 129 20.89 13.17 -15.03
CA PRO A 129 20.49 14.35 -15.79
C PRO A 129 19.55 15.32 -15.04
N PHE A 130 18.91 14.88 -13.96
CA PHE A 130 17.83 15.61 -13.27
C PHE A 130 17.97 15.61 -11.74
N LEU A 131 19.20 15.55 -11.22
CA LEU A 131 19.44 15.57 -9.76
C LEU A 131 18.97 16.86 -9.10
N ASN A 132 19.07 18.00 -9.79
CA ASN A 132 18.55 19.29 -9.32
C ASN A 132 17.01 19.36 -9.24
N ARG A 133 16.31 18.36 -9.78
CA ARG A 133 14.84 18.22 -9.75
C ARG A 133 14.39 16.99 -8.98
N THR A 134 15.29 16.33 -8.25
CA THR A 134 14.98 15.08 -7.56
C THR A 134 15.44 15.13 -6.11
N ILE A 135 14.54 14.88 -5.18
CA ILE A 135 14.85 14.67 -3.77
C ILE A 135 14.78 13.17 -3.48
N PHE A 136 15.92 12.60 -3.09
CA PHE A 136 15.99 11.22 -2.64
C PHE A 136 15.63 11.12 -1.16
N VAL A 137 14.64 10.30 -0.85
CA VAL A 137 14.24 9.97 0.52
C VAL A 137 14.73 8.56 0.81
N VAL A 138 16.00 8.46 1.21
CA VAL A 138 16.63 7.19 1.57
C VAL A 138 16.18 6.77 2.97
N ARG A 139 15.50 5.63 3.04
CA ARG A 139 15.01 5.02 4.28
C ARG A 139 14.98 3.51 4.14
N PRO A 140 15.58 2.74 5.07
CA PRO A 140 15.50 1.29 5.03
C PRO A 140 14.06 0.77 5.03
N PHE A 141 13.78 -0.28 4.24
CA PHE A 141 12.45 -0.88 4.13
C PHE A 141 11.86 -1.28 5.50
N ALA A 142 12.69 -1.84 6.38
CA ALA A 142 12.30 -2.25 7.72
C ALA A 142 11.79 -1.09 8.62
N GLN A 143 12.13 0.15 8.30
CA GLN A 143 11.70 1.33 9.06
C GLN A 143 10.34 1.88 8.60
N LEU A 144 9.79 1.38 7.51
CA LEU A 144 8.49 1.81 7.00
C LEU A 144 7.38 1.40 7.97
N LYS A 145 6.41 2.30 8.20
CA LYS A 145 5.36 2.12 9.21
C LYS A 145 4.58 0.82 9.04
N GLU A 146 4.17 0.52 7.81
CA GLU A 146 3.37 -0.68 7.54
C GLU A 146 4.21 -1.96 7.51
N VAL A 147 5.53 -1.86 7.34
CA VAL A 147 6.44 -3.01 7.47
C VAL A 147 6.54 -3.47 8.92
N LYS A 148 6.35 -2.57 9.90
CA LYS A 148 6.20 -2.97 11.31
C LYS A 148 4.96 -3.84 11.57
N ARG A 149 4.03 -3.90 10.61
CA ARG A 149 2.80 -4.71 10.64
C ARG A 149 2.90 -5.91 9.69
N LEU A 150 4.11 -6.36 9.33
CA LEU A 150 4.33 -7.43 8.34
C LEU A 150 3.57 -8.72 8.66
N GLU A 151 3.43 -9.09 9.94
CA GLU A 151 2.66 -10.28 10.33
C GLU A 151 1.18 -10.18 9.91
N MET A 152 0.56 -9.01 10.05
CA MET A 152 -0.80 -8.80 9.57
C MET A 152 -0.88 -8.93 8.04
N TRP A 153 0.12 -8.43 7.31
CA TRP A 153 0.19 -8.55 5.85
C TRP A 153 0.46 -9.99 5.39
N LYS A 154 1.21 -10.78 6.15
CA LYS A 154 1.36 -12.23 5.92
C LYS A 154 0.01 -12.95 6.04
N GLU A 155 -0.81 -12.60 7.03
CA GLU A 155 -2.16 -13.17 7.13
C GLU A 155 -3.06 -12.76 5.95
N GLN A 156 -2.99 -11.50 5.50
CA GLN A 156 -3.72 -11.07 4.30
C GLN A 156 -3.23 -11.78 3.03
N HIS A 157 -1.93 -12.00 2.90
CA HIS A 157 -1.35 -12.71 1.77
C HIS A 157 -1.83 -14.17 1.67
N LYS A 158 -2.09 -14.85 2.79
CA LYS A 158 -2.61 -16.23 2.80
C LYS A 158 -3.97 -16.37 2.11
N ILE A 159 -4.82 -15.34 2.20
CA ILE A 159 -6.17 -15.35 1.63
C ILE A 159 -6.23 -14.74 0.22
N ASP A 160 -5.13 -14.19 -0.27
CA ASP A 160 -5.06 -13.65 -1.63
C ASP A 160 -4.96 -14.77 -2.67
N HIS A 161 -5.72 -14.65 -3.76
CA HIS A 161 -5.68 -15.57 -4.88
C HIS A 161 -4.45 -15.33 -5.77
N GLU A 162 -3.88 -14.11 -5.77
CA GLU A 162 -2.65 -13.77 -6.48
C GLU A 162 -1.38 -13.99 -5.66
N ARG A 163 -1.48 -14.59 -4.45
CA ARG A 163 -0.37 -14.76 -3.51
C ARG A 163 0.88 -15.45 -4.09
N HIS A 164 0.71 -16.21 -5.17
CA HIS A 164 1.78 -16.90 -5.87
C HIS A 164 2.71 -15.97 -6.66
N TYR A 165 2.28 -14.73 -6.93
CA TYR A 165 3.05 -13.74 -7.69
C TYR A 165 3.54 -12.57 -6.83
N GLN A 166 3.12 -12.47 -5.58
CA GLN A 166 3.40 -11.30 -4.74
C GLN A 166 3.91 -11.77 -3.39
N SER A 167 4.78 -10.99 -2.74
CA SER A 167 5.21 -11.27 -1.38
C SER A 167 4.45 -10.40 -0.37
N PRO A 168 4.35 -10.78 0.91
CA PRO A 168 3.74 -9.96 1.96
C PRO A 168 4.34 -8.55 2.06
N GLU A 169 5.62 -8.39 1.72
CA GLU A 169 6.32 -7.11 1.67
C GLU A 169 5.70 -6.15 0.65
N VAL A 170 5.16 -6.64 -0.47
CA VAL A 170 4.44 -5.82 -1.47
C VAL A 170 3.19 -5.20 -0.86
N TYR A 171 2.47 -5.92 0.01
CA TYR A 171 1.30 -5.38 0.70
C TYR A 171 1.69 -4.34 1.73
N ALA A 172 2.74 -4.61 2.52
CA ALA A 172 3.29 -3.64 3.46
C ALA A 172 3.75 -2.37 2.74
N TRP A 173 4.37 -2.51 1.57
CA TRP A 173 4.75 -1.40 0.71
C TRP A 173 3.53 -0.62 0.19
N CYS A 174 2.52 -1.31 -0.37
CA CYS A 174 1.29 -0.71 -0.86
C CYS A 174 0.49 0.00 0.24
N GLY A 175 0.48 -0.55 1.46
CA GLY A 175 -0.06 0.10 2.63
C GLY A 175 0.74 1.34 2.99
N THR A 176 2.07 1.25 2.92
CA THR A 176 2.98 2.38 3.14
C THR A 176 2.68 3.49 2.15
N ARG A 177 2.40 3.23 0.87
CA ARG A 177 1.97 4.29 -0.07
C ARG A 177 0.78 5.11 0.45
N LYS A 178 -0.23 4.46 1.04
CA LYS A 178 -1.42 5.12 1.60
C LYS A 178 -1.11 5.87 2.90
N CYS A 179 -0.20 5.31 3.71
CA CYS A 179 0.09 5.78 5.07
C CYS A 179 1.37 6.62 5.16
N THR A 180 2.16 6.70 4.10
CA THR A 180 3.36 7.53 4.00
C THR A 180 2.83 8.93 4.07
N SER A 181 2.74 9.40 5.31
CA SER A 181 2.34 10.72 5.61
C SER A 181 3.26 11.60 4.78
N PHE A 182 2.63 12.48 4.02
CA PHE A 182 3.22 13.56 3.24
C PHE A 182 4.13 14.47 4.09
N GLY A 183 4.64 14.05 5.26
CA GLY A 183 5.47 14.82 6.17
C GLY A 183 6.67 15.48 5.50
N ARG A 184 7.38 14.76 4.62
CA ARG A 184 8.43 15.41 3.78
C ARG A 184 7.87 16.21 2.62
N LEU A 185 6.69 15.86 2.12
CA LEU A 185 5.98 16.65 1.12
C LEU A 185 5.41 17.95 1.73
N ARG A 186 5.32 18.07 3.06
CA ARG A 186 4.98 19.31 3.77
C ARG A 186 6.06 20.38 3.62
N GLU A 187 7.31 19.97 3.46
CA GLU A 187 8.39 20.92 3.14
C GLU A 187 8.21 21.51 1.74
N ASN A 188 7.49 20.80 0.86
CA ASN A 188 7.16 21.20 -0.50
C ASN A 188 8.33 21.93 -1.20
N ALA A 189 9.49 21.26 -1.26
CA ALA A 189 10.74 21.90 -1.69
C ALA A 189 10.72 22.43 -3.14
N PHE A 190 9.73 22.01 -3.93
CA PHE A 190 9.52 22.46 -5.30
C PHE A 190 8.35 23.44 -5.45
N ASP A 191 7.75 23.90 -4.34
CA ASP A 191 6.56 24.76 -4.31
C ASP A 191 5.47 24.27 -5.28
N SER A 192 5.14 22.98 -5.20
CA SER A 192 4.13 22.35 -6.06
C SER A 192 2.74 22.39 -5.43
N ASP A 193 1.71 22.67 -6.23
CA ASP A 193 0.32 22.57 -5.77
C ASP A 193 -0.21 21.13 -5.79
N TYR A 194 0.39 20.29 -6.63
CA TYR A 194 -0.04 18.91 -6.83
C TYR A 194 1.11 17.92 -6.69
N PHE A 195 0.78 16.78 -6.08
CA PHE A 195 1.66 15.64 -5.96
C PHE A 195 1.02 14.45 -6.67
N LEU A 196 1.69 13.93 -7.70
CA LEU A 196 1.23 12.77 -8.46
C LEU A 196 2.00 11.53 -8.02
N TRP A 197 1.31 10.57 -7.39
CA TRP A 197 1.89 9.25 -7.21
C TRP A 197 2.05 8.55 -8.56
N THR A 198 3.27 8.08 -8.86
CA THR A 198 3.55 7.28 -10.05
C THR A 198 4.38 6.07 -9.67
N ASP A 199 3.91 4.87 -9.98
CA ASP A 199 4.71 3.66 -9.74
C ASP A 199 5.96 3.69 -10.64
N ILE A 200 7.14 3.44 -10.07
CA ILE A 200 8.42 3.63 -10.77
C ILE A 200 8.57 2.71 -12.00
N GLY A 201 7.85 1.58 -12.01
CA GLY A 201 7.79 0.62 -13.11
C GLY A 201 6.69 0.88 -14.15
N SER A 202 6.07 2.08 -14.16
CA SER A 202 4.97 2.39 -15.10
C SER A 202 5.43 2.57 -16.55
N PHE A 203 6.69 2.92 -16.75
CA PHE A 203 7.26 3.27 -18.07
C PHE A 203 7.86 2.05 -18.76
N ARG A 204 6.99 1.10 -19.13
CA ARG A 204 7.42 -0.21 -19.64
C ARG A 204 7.91 -0.20 -21.08
N ASP A 205 7.32 0.67 -21.90
CA ASP A 205 7.59 0.79 -23.33
C ASP A 205 8.55 1.96 -23.60
N ALA A 206 9.76 1.64 -24.05
CA ALA A 206 10.83 2.60 -24.26
C ALA A 206 10.55 3.58 -25.42
N ASP A 207 9.73 3.19 -26.40
CA ASP A 207 9.40 4.04 -27.54
C ASP A 207 8.33 5.05 -27.15
N ARG A 208 7.29 4.61 -26.43
CA ARG A 208 6.25 5.53 -25.92
C ARG A 208 6.82 6.58 -24.97
N VAL A 209 7.80 6.21 -24.15
CA VAL A 209 8.48 7.12 -23.21
C VAL A 209 9.12 8.32 -23.91
N LYS A 210 9.58 8.18 -25.15
CA LYS A 210 10.17 9.29 -25.93
C LYS A 210 9.19 10.44 -26.15
N HIS A 211 7.89 10.14 -26.10
CA HIS A 211 6.81 11.12 -26.29
C HIS A 211 6.25 11.66 -24.96
N LEU A 212 6.78 11.22 -23.81
CA LEU A 212 6.32 11.64 -22.49
C LEU A 212 7.24 12.71 -21.86
N THR A 213 7.97 13.47 -22.67
CA THR A 213 8.91 14.51 -22.19
C THR A 213 8.24 15.61 -21.39
N THR A 214 6.92 15.79 -21.54
CA THR A 214 6.10 16.74 -20.79
C THR A 214 5.44 16.13 -19.55
N PHE A 215 5.65 14.85 -19.22
CA PHE A 215 5.07 14.26 -18.01
C PHE A 215 5.62 14.93 -16.73
N PRO A 216 4.81 15.19 -15.68
CA PRO A 216 3.38 14.89 -15.53
C PRO A 216 2.48 16.11 -15.83
N THR A 217 2.87 16.98 -16.76
CA THR A 217 2.07 18.16 -17.09
C THR A 217 0.66 17.70 -17.45
N PRO A 218 -0.38 18.20 -16.76
CA PRO A 218 -1.74 17.96 -17.21
C PRO A 218 -1.79 18.50 -18.63
N ALA A 219 -2.14 17.66 -19.60
CA ALA A 219 -2.37 18.13 -20.96
C ALA A 219 -3.19 19.42 -20.84
N SER A 220 -2.77 20.51 -21.51
CA SER A 220 -3.52 21.76 -21.54
C SER A 220 -4.99 21.41 -21.60
N PRO A 221 -5.86 21.97 -20.73
CA PRO A 221 -7.24 21.56 -20.64
C PRO A 221 -7.75 21.40 -22.06
N ARG A 222 -8.07 20.16 -22.44
CA ARG A 222 -8.65 19.97 -23.78
C ARG A 222 -9.83 20.91 -23.81
N PRO A 223 -10.00 21.73 -24.86
CA PRO A 223 -11.20 22.52 -24.99
C PRO A 223 -12.37 21.60 -24.66
N SER A 224 -13.28 22.07 -23.80
CA SER A 224 -14.51 21.33 -23.51
C SER A 224 -15.10 20.91 -24.85
N ARG A 225 -15.72 19.73 -24.95
CA ARG A 225 -16.32 19.26 -26.22
C ARG A 225 -17.24 20.32 -26.86
N ASP A 226 -17.80 21.20 -26.05
CA ASP A 226 -18.63 22.33 -26.48
C ASP A 226 -17.88 23.42 -27.27
N GLU A 227 -16.54 23.51 -27.18
CA GLU A 227 -15.69 24.38 -28.02
C GLU A 227 -15.18 23.68 -29.29
N GLU A 228 -15.15 22.33 -29.33
CA GLU A 228 -14.84 21.59 -30.57
C GLU A 228 -15.91 21.79 -31.65
N ASP A 229 -17.15 22.07 -31.27
CA ASP A 229 -18.26 22.35 -32.20
C ASP A 229 -18.26 23.79 -32.77
N LEU A 230 -17.41 24.69 -32.25
CA LEU A 230 -17.30 26.08 -32.74
C LEU A 230 -16.26 26.26 -33.85
N PHE A 231 -15.46 25.25 -34.13
CA PHE A 231 -14.50 25.25 -35.24
C PHE A 231 -14.83 24.11 -36.20
N PRO A 232 -15.67 24.34 -37.22
CA PRO A 232 -15.86 23.33 -38.26
C PRO A 232 -14.50 22.97 -38.88
N PRO A 233 -14.27 21.68 -39.20
CA PRO A 233 -12.99 21.21 -39.74
C PRO A 233 -12.63 21.81 -41.12
N ASP A 234 -13.51 22.61 -41.69
CA ASP A 234 -13.39 23.17 -43.02
C ASP A 234 -13.09 24.66 -42.91
N GLY A 235 -11.80 25.02 -42.88
CA GLY A 235 -11.28 26.38 -42.85
C GLY A 235 -11.61 27.25 -44.08
N LYS A 236 -12.89 27.40 -44.44
CA LYS A 236 -13.36 28.38 -45.42
C LYS A 236 -13.73 29.67 -44.70
N VAL A 237 -12.72 30.53 -44.56
CA VAL A 237 -12.94 31.96 -44.27
C VAL A 237 -13.55 32.58 -45.53
N HIS A 238 -14.86 32.79 -45.53
CA HIS A 238 -15.50 33.69 -46.49
C HIS A 238 -15.08 35.12 -46.11
N ARG A 239 -14.27 35.75 -46.97
CA ARG A 239 -14.10 37.21 -46.97
C ARG A 239 -15.27 37.79 -47.75
N GLU A 240 -16.04 38.66 -47.11
CA GLU A 240 -16.81 39.70 -47.78
C GLU A 240 -15.91 40.90 -48.08
#